data_AF-A0A923SUG5-F1
#
_entry.id   AF-A0A923SUG5-F1
#
_cell.length_a   1.000
_cell.length_b   1.000
_cell.length_c   1.000
_cell.angle_alpha   90.00
_cell.angle_beta   90.00
_cell.angle_gamma   90.00
#
_symmetry.space_group_name_H-M   'P 1'
#
loop_
_entity.id
_entity.type
_entity.pdbx_description
1 polymer ?
#
loop_
_entity_poly.entity_id
_entity_poly.type
_entity_poly.pdbx_seq_one_letter_code
_entity_poly.pdbx_strand_id
1 'polypeptide(L)'
;MNDRKSLEKKFTETVKHQSIPDGFIKVTDNPVQGLNSEQKVILNRKANIMFNNGNVEDARRIFITTGYSDGLTRVGDYYMKKNESLKALKAYYLAHNKRDSEPIYKTIAAVISSLLK
;
A
#
# COMPACT_ATOMS: atom_id res chain seq x y z
N MET A 1 -24.04 -1.71 28.49
CA MET A 1 -24.78 -1.21 27.29
C MET A 1 -24.44 0.24 26.90
N ASN A 2 -23.50 0.93 27.58
CA ASN A 2 -23.13 2.33 27.31
C ASN A 2 -21.93 2.53 26.37
N ASP A 3 -21.05 1.53 26.20
CA ASP A 3 -19.83 1.69 25.41
C ASP A 3 -20.07 1.75 23.89
N ARG A 4 -20.99 0.92 23.39
CA ARG A 4 -21.25 0.84 21.95
C ARG A 4 -21.82 2.16 21.39
N LYS A 5 -22.77 2.77 22.11
CA LYS A 5 -23.35 4.06 21.71
C LYS A 5 -22.32 5.20 21.78
N SER A 6 -21.40 5.14 22.75
CA SER A 6 -20.29 6.09 22.86
C SER A 6 -19.32 5.98 21.68
N LEU A 7 -18.96 4.74 21.29
CA LEU A 7 -18.13 4.45 20.12
C LEU A 7 -18.79 4.91 18.81
N GLU A 8 -20.08 4.61 18.61
CA GLU A 8 -20.84 5.02 17.43
C GLU A 8 -20.93 6.55 17.33
N LYS A 9 -21.12 7.25 18.45
CA LYS A 9 -21.13 8.72 18.51
C LYS A 9 -19.76 9.31 18.15
N LYS A 10 -18.68 8.82 18.77
CA LYS A 10 -17.30 9.24 18.44
C LYS A 10 -16.98 9.02 16.97
N PHE A 11 -17.32 7.85 16.42
CA PHE A 11 -17.14 7.55 15.00
C PHE A 11 -17.90 8.53 14.10
N THR A 12 -19.15 8.82 14.43
CA THR A 12 -19.98 9.75 13.65
C THR A 12 -19.43 11.19 13.70
N GLU A 13 -18.96 11.64 14.85
CA GLU A 13 -18.32 12.95 15.02
C GLU A 13 -17.02 13.04 14.22
N THR A 14 -16.17 12.01 14.30
CA THR A 14 -14.96 11.88 13.48
C THR A 14 -15.26 11.99 11.98
N VAL A 15 -16.24 11.21 11.47
CA VAL A 15 -16.58 11.22 10.05
C VAL A 15 -17.08 12.60 9.61
N LYS A 16 -17.87 13.28 10.45
CA LYS A 16 -18.35 14.65 10.17
C LYS A 16 -17.23 15.69 10.14
N HIS A 17 -16.22 15.54 11.01
CA HIS A 17 -15.12 16.50 11.11
C HIS A 17 -13.93 16.18 10.20
N GLN A 18 -13.96 15.07 9.45
CA GLN A 18 -12.82 14.55 8.68
C GLN A 18 -11.52 14.44 9.50
N SER A 19 -11.64 14.36 10.83
CA SER A 19 -10.52 14.10 11.71
C SER A 19 -10.29 12.59 11.74
N ILE A 20 -9.04 12.15 11.81
CA ILE A 20 -8.74 10.73 11.93
C ILE A 20 -8.87 10.38 13.43
N PRO A 21 -9.68 9.39 13.84
CA PRO A 21 -9.76 9.06 15.26
C PRO A 21 -8.39 8.63 15.78
N ASP A 22 -8.13 8.88 17.07
CA ASP A 22 -6.93 8.35 17.71
C ASP A 22 -6.81 6.84 17.47
N GLY A 23 -5.62 6.41 17.05
CA GLY A 23 -5.31 5.02 16.72
C GLY A 23 -5.48 4.63 15.24
N PHE A 24 -5.98 5.51 14.37
CA PHE A 24 -6.05 5.24 12.93
C PHE A 24 -4.85 5.83 12.19
N ILE A 25 -4.21 5.00 11.35
CA ILE A 25 -3.11 5.44 10.48
C ILE A 25 -3.71 5.77 9.11
N LYS A 26 -3.53 7.00 8.63
CA LYS A 26 -3.89 7.37 7.25
C LYS A 26 -3.05 6.55 6.28
N VAL A 27 -3.70 5.69 5.49
CA VAL A 27 -3.04 4.97 4.40
C VAL A 27 -3.34 5.71 3.10
N THR A 28 -2.30 6.03 2.34
CA THR A 28 -2.40 6.65 1.01
C THR A 28 -1.64 5.79 0.03
N ASP A 29 -2.15 5.70 -1.20
CA ASP A 29 -1.48 5.04 -2.31
C ASP A 29 -0.65 6.03 -3.15
N ASN A 30 -0.72 7.32 -2.82
CA ASN A 30 0.06 8.37 -3.45
C ASN A 30 1.27 8.76 -2.60
N PRO A 31 2.42 9.03 -3.24
CA PRO A 31 3.59 9.61 -2.57
C PRO A 31 3.26 10.96 -1.93
N VAL A 32 3.95 11.26 -0.83
CA VAL A 32 3.83 12.55 -0.15
C VAL A 32 4.52 13.63 -0.99
N GLN A 33 3.75 14.62 -1.42
CA GLN A 33 4.21 15.70 -2.31
C GLN A 33 5.22 16.65 -1.64
N GLY A 34 5.23 16.73 -0.31
CA GLY A 34 6.10 17.64 0.46
C GLY A 34 7.52 17.12 0.75
N LEU A 35 7.88 15.92 0.30
CA LEU A 35 9.22 15.37 0.56
C LEU A 35 10.23 15.82 -0.49
N ASN A 36 11.32 16.44 -0.05
CA ASN A 36 12.45 16.77 -0.91
C ASN A 36 13.29 15.52 -1.24
N SER A 37 14.18 15.63 -2.22
CA SER A 37 14.99 14.50 -2.71
C SER A 37 15.88 13.88 -1.63
N GLU A 38 16.47 14.70 -0.76
CA GLU A 38 17.34 14.23 0.33
C GLU A 38 16.57 13.40 1.36
N GLN A 39 15.40 13.89 1.77
CA GLN A 39 14.49 13.18 2.67
C GLN A 39 14.05 11.84 2.07
N LYS A 40 13.71 11.81 0.78
CA LYS A 40 13.38 10.56 0.07
C LYS A 40 14.54 9.57 0.11
N VAL A 41 15.77 10.03 -0.12
CA VAL A 41 16.97 9.16 -0.07
C VAL A 41 17.15 8.56 1.33
N ILE A 42 17.07 9.36 2.39
CA ILE A 42 17.22 8.89 3.77
C ILE A 42 16.14 7.85 4.11
N LEU A 43 14.89 8.15 3.77
CA LEU A 43 13.75 7.24 3.99
C LEU A 43 13.91 5.93 3.21
N ASN A 44 14.29 6.00 1.93
CA ASN A 44 14.49 4.82 1.09
C ASN A 44 15.65 3.95 1.60
N ARG A 45 16.74 4.53 2.11
CA ARG A 45 17.82 3.76 2.74
C ARG A 45 17.32 3.00 3.97
N LYS A 46 16.55 3.66 4.84
CA LYS A 46 15.94 3.01 6.01
C LYS A 46 14.99 1.88 5.61
N ALA A 47 14.16 2.11 4.60
CA ALA A 47 13.24 1.11 4.08
C ALA A 47 13.97 -0.08 3.43
N ASN A 48 15.08 0.16 2.73
CA ASN A 48 15.92 -0.91 2.20
C ASN A 48 16.49 -1.80 3.31
N ILE A 49 16.95 -1.21 4.42
CA ILE A 49 17.41 -1.96 5.60
C ILE A 49 16.27 -2.81 6.18
N MET A 50 15.08 -2.22 6.36
CA MET A 50 13.90 -2.94 6.85
C MET A 50 13.53 -4.11 5.94
N PHE A 51 13.50 -3.89 4.62
CA PHE A 51 13.20 -4.93 3.64
C PHE A 51 14.20 -6.07 3.71
N ASN A 52 15.50 -5.75 3.74
CA ASN A 52 16.56 -6.75 3.80
C ASN A 52 16.52 -7.56 5.11
N ASN A 53 16.04 -6.96 6.20
CA ASN A 53 15.82 -7.64 7.48
C ASN A 53 14.49 -8.43 7.54
N GLY A 54 13.76 -8.52 6.43
CA GLY A 54 12.48 -9.24 6.35
C GLY A 54 11.26 -8.45 6.84
N ASN A 55 11.44 -7.21 7.31
CA ASN A 55 10.33 -6.31 7.65
C ASN A 55 9.78 -5.62 6.39
N VAL A 56 9.18 -6.43 5.52
CA VAL A 56 8.69 -6.01 4.20
C VAL A 56 7.47 -5.08 4.33
N GLU A 57 6.63 -5.27 5.34
CA GLU A 57 5.42 -4.47 5.53
C GLU A 57 5.72 -3.00 5.86
N ASP A 58 6.69 -2.77 6.74
CA ASP A 58 7.12 -1.41 7.09
C ASP A 58 7.92 -0.77 5.97
N ALA A 59 8.78 -1.53 5.30
CA ALA A 59 9.50 -1.06 4.11
C ALA A 59 8.53 -0.61 3.02
N ARG A 60 7.47 -1.40 2.74
CA ARG A 60 6.44 -1.04 1.76
C ARG A 60 5.80 0.30 2.09
N ARG A 61 5.41 0.54 3.35
CA ARG A 61 4.78 1.81 3.76
C ARG A 61 5.67 3.00 3.41
N ILE A 62 6.98 2.88 3.64
CA ILE A 62 7.94 3.94 3.31
C ILE A 62 8.10 4.08 1.80
N PHE A 63 8.22 2.98 1.05
CA PHE A 63 8.33 3.03 -0.41
C PHE A 63 7.11 3.66 -1.09
N ILE A 64 5.89 3.43 -0.58
CA ILE A 64 4.68 4.13 -1.05
C ILE A 64 4.79 5.62 -0.72
N THR A 65 5.19 5.96 0.50
CA THR A 65 5.31 7.34 0.98
C THR A 65 6.28 8.16 0.11
N THR A 66 7.39 7.57 -0.31
CA THR A 66 8.41 8.23 -1.13
C THR A 66 8.17 8.12 -2.64
N GLY A 67 7.34 7.16 -3.07
CA GLY A 67 7.15 6.81 -4.48
C GLY A 67 8.33 6.05 -5.09
N TYR A 68 9.01 5.21 -4.31
CA TYR A 68 10.22 4.53 -4.76
C TYR A 68 9.91 3.27 -5.58
N SER A 69 9.88 3.40 -6.91
CA SER A 69 9.49 2.34 -7.85
C SER A 69 10.28 1.04 -7.71
N ASP A 70 11.61 1.11 -7.50
CA ASP A 70 12.45 -0.10 -7.34
C ASP A 70 12.06 -0.86 -6.06
N GLY A 71 11.93 -0.16 -4.93
CA GLY A 71 11.49 -0.75 -3.67
C GLY A 71 10.09 -1.37 -3.78
N LEU A 72 9.16 -0.69 -4.46
CA LEU A 72 7.81 -1.21 -4.71
C LEU A 72 7.80 -2.45 -5.63
N THR A 73 8.67 -2.49 -6.64
CA THR A 73 8.84 -3.68 -7.49
C THR A 73 9.30 -4.87 -6.66
N ARG A 74 10.31 -4.69 -5.80
CA ARG A 74 10.80 -5.75 -4.90
C ARG A 74 9.74 -6.23 -3.91
N VAL A 75 8.88 -5.34 -3.42
CA VAL A 75 7.72 -5.70 -2.61
C VAL A 75 6.72 -6.53 -3.43
N GLY A 76 6.48 -6.16 -4.69
CA GLY A 76 5.66 -6.96 -5.60
C GLY A 76 6.21 -8.38 -5.77
N ASP A 77 7.51 -8.51 -6.01
CA ASP A 77 8.17 -9.81 -6.17
C ASP A 77 8.08 -10.67 -4.90
N TYR A 78 8.21 -10.03 -3.73
CA TYR A 78 8.03 -10.71 -2.45
C TYR A 78 6.62 -11.28 -2.31
N TYR A 79 5.59 -10.52 -2.66
CA TYR A 79 4.21 -10.99 -2.62
C TYR A 79 3.93 -12.09 -3.65
N MET A 80 4.48 -11.97 -4.86
CA MET A 80 4.37 -13.02 -5.88
C MET A 80 4.94 -14.35 -5.40
N LYS A 81 6.11 -14.33 -4.75
CA LYS A 81 6.73 -15.53 -4.16
C LYS A 81 5.85 -16.18 -3.09
N LYS A 82 4.92 -15.44 -2.49
CA LYS A 82 3.95 -15.90 -1.50
C LYS A 82 2.58 -16.23 -2.08
N ASN A 83 2.41 -16.19 -3.40
CA ASN A 83 1.12 -16.33 -4.09
C ASN A 83 0.09 -15.27 -3.69
N GLU A 84 0.53 -14.10 -3.21
CA GLU A 84 -0.34 -12.98 -2.84
C GLU A 84 -0.56 -12.02 -4.04
N SER A 85 -1.06 -12.55 -5.16
CA SER A 85 -1.07 -11.86 -6.46
C SER A 85 -1.78 -10.50 -6.47
N LEU A 86 -2.82 -10.31 -5.65
CA LEU A 86 -3.50 -9.00 -5.54
C LEU A 86 -2.63 -7.95 -4.84
N LYS A 87 -1.89 -8.35 -3.80
CA LYS A 87 -0.95 -7.44 -3.12
C LYS A 87 0.23 -7.12 -4.04
N ALA A 88 0.72 -8.13 -4.76
CA ALA A 88 1.75 -7.95 -5.79
C ALA A 88 1.30 -6.97 -6.86
N LEU A 89 0.10 -7.15 -7.41
CA LEU A 89 -0.49 -6.25 -8.40
C LEU A 89 -0.51 -4.80 -7.92
N LYS A 90 -0.97 -4.56 -6.68
CA LYS A 90 -0.95 -3.21 -6.09
C LYS A 90 0.47 -2.64 -6.06
N ALA A 91 1.45 -3.42 -5.59
CA ALA A 91 2.84 -2.95 -5.50
C ALA A 91 3.43 -2.64 -6.90
N TYR A 92 3.24 -3.52 -7.88
CA TYR A 92 3.72 -3.30 -9.25
C TYR A 92 3.04 -2.12 -9.94
N TYR A 93 1.73 -1.94 -9.73
CA TYR A 93 0.99 -0.79 -10.26
C TYR A 93 1.56 0.53 -9.73
N LEU A 94 1.77 0.62 -8.42
CA LEU A 94 2.38 1.80 -7.78
C LEU A 94 3.84 2.00 -8.18
N ALA A 95 4.55 0.93 -8.53
CA ALA A 95 5.90 1.00 -9.09
C ALA A 95 5.95 1.47 -10.55
N HIS A 96 4.80 1.58 -11.22
CA HIS A 96 4.69 1.71 -12.68
C HIS A 96 5.32 0.54 -13.47
N ASN A 97 5.39 -0.64 -12.85
CA ASN A 97 5.99 -1.84 -13.45
C ASN A 97 4.94 -2.61 -14.27
N LYS A 98 4.68 -2.13 -15.49
CA LYS A 98 3.72 -2.75 -16.41
C LYS A 98 4.04 -4.20 -16.76
N ARG A 99 5.33 -4.51 -16.87
CA ARG A 99 5.81 -5.85 -17.25
C ARG A 99 5.26 -6.92 -16.30
N ASP A 100 5.33 -6.65 -15.00
CA ASP A 100 4.94 -7.63 -13.98
C ASP A 100 3.47 -7.48 -13.58
N SER A 101 2.89 -6.28 -13.67
CA SER A 101 1.48 -6.10 -13.36
C SER A 101 0.56 -6.64 -14.47
N GLU A 102 0.98 -6.64 -15.74
CA GLU A 102 0.12 -7.00 -16.89
C GLU A 102 -0.39 -8.42 -16.98
N PRO A 103 0.44 -9.43 -16.72
CA PRO A 103 -0.04 -10.79 -16.59
C PRO A 103 -1.16 -10.91 -15.56
N ILE A 104 -1.09 -10.17 -14.45
CA ILE A 104 -2.08 -10.27 -13.37
C ILE A 104 -3.44 -9.68 -13.78
N TYR A 105 -3.49 -8.48 -14.38
CA TYR A 105 -4.78 -7.96 -14.86
C TYR A 105 -5.36 -8.79 -16.01
N LYS A 106 -4.55 -9.39 -16.87
CA LYS A 106 -5.04 -10.31 -17.92
C LYS A 106 -5.71 -11.53 -17.30
N THR A 107 -5.12 -12.14 -16.28
CA THR A 107 -5.74 -13.26 -15.56
C THR A 107 -7.06 -12.84 -14.91
N ILE A 108 -7.10 -11.69 -14.22
CA ILE A 108 -8.33 -11.18 -13.61
C ILE A 108 -9.42 -10.93 -14.66
N ALA A 109 -9.07 -10.26 -15.76
CA ALA A 109 -10.00 -9.97 -16.85
C ALA A 109 -10.55 -11.24 -17.50
N ALA A 110 -9.72 -12.27 -17.68
CA ALA A 110 -10.14 -13.57 -18.20
C ALA A 110 -11.13 -14.27 -17.26
N VAL A 111 -10.86 -14.28 -15.94
CA VAL A 111 -11.76 -14.84 -14.93
C VAL A 111 -13.11 -14.11 -14.96
N ILE A 112 -13.11 -12.77 -14.90
CA ILE A 112 -14.35 -11.99 -14.95
C ILE A 112 -15.12 -12.27 -16.24
N SER A 113 -14.42 -12.30 -17.38
CA SER A 113 -15.03 -12.59 -18.68
C SER A 113 -15.64 -14.00 -18.76
N SER A 114 -15.07 -14.98 -18.03
CA SER A 114 -15.65 -16.33 -17.94
C SER A 114 -16.91 -16.38 -17.07
N LEU A 115 -17.03 -15.51 -16.07
CA LEU A 115 -18.19 -15.42 -15.17
C LEU A 115 -19.38 -14.66 -15.78
N LEU A 116 -19.11 -13.82 -16.79
CA LEU A 116 -20.13 -13.03 -17.49
C LEU A 116 -20.75 -13.77 -18.69
N LYS A 117 -20.20 -14.93 -19.06
CA LYS A 117 -20.76 -15.83 -20.07
C LYS A 117 -21.70 -16.83 -19.40
#